data_AF-A0A0D2MXG2-F1
#
_entry.id   AF-A0A0D2MXG2-F1
#
_cell.length_a   1.000
_cell.length_b   1.000
_cell.length_c   1.000
_cell.angle_alpha   90.00
_cell.angle_beta   90.00
_cell.angle_gamma   90.00
#
_symmetry.space_group_name_H-M   'P 1'
#
loop_
_entity.id
_entity.type
_entity.pdbx_description
1 polymer ?
#
loop_
_entity_poly.entity_id
_entity_poly.type
_entity_poly.pdbx_seq_one_letter_code
_entity_poly.pdbx_strand_id
1 'polypeptide(L)'
;MPASTKLARRRLALLLAISIGCIVLTSLTALISLLAVSAGLPDTEFLRRLDMQQTGIFYMGHIYAVDVTSRKVHVSWLMGACGLLRLQSAALYDGKRCGPPNVPIDTYINGNLQFSYDPTNLKPRDPVTNMTIYVQALVEFQMEHILDIETVQLSSIEDHAFNQLYFYPFNHYRAVTNFFAINAKDNASLPISHLVFTDFINNFAPQTIEHPSCTVFNGAFVDSFTSILRL
;
A
#
# COMPACT_ATOMS: atom_id res chain seq x y z
N MET A 1 30.23 -6.65 64.86
CA MET A 1 30.13 -6.08 63.50
C MET A 1 29.40 -7.01 62.50
N PRO A 2 28.05 -7.12 62.52
CA PRO A 2 27.30 -7.84 61.47
C PRO A 2 26.25 -7.00 60.70
N ALA A 3 26.11 -5.71 60.98
CA ALA A 3 25.05 -4.87 60.40
C ALA A 3 25.33 -4.44 58.94
N SER A 4 26.60 -4.27 58.57
CA SER A 4 27.03 -3.79 57.25
C SER A 4 26.69 -4.78 56.10
N THR A 5 26.82 -6.09 56.35
CA THR A 5 26.61 -7.13 55.33
C THR A 5 25.15 -7.35 54.96
N LYS A 6 24.21 -7.10 55.90
CA LYS A 6 22.77 -7.19 55.64
C LYS A 6 22.27 -6.05 54.74
N LEU A 7 22.80 -4.85 54.92
CA LEU A 7 22.44 -3.69 54.09
C LEU A 7 22.96 -3.85 52.65
N ALA A 8 24.19 -4.36 52.50
CA ALA A 8 24.78 -4.65 51.19
C ALA A 8 23.97 -5.72 50.41
N ARG A 9 23.54 -6.81 51.06
CA ARG A 9 22.69 -7.83 50.44
C ARG A 9 21.32 -7.31 50.02
N ARG A 10 20.69 -6.44 50.82
CA ARG A 10 19.42 -5.81 50.46
C ARG A 10 19.55 -4.88 49.25
N ARG A 11 20.63 -4.09 49.19
CA ARG A 11 20.91 -3.22 48.04
C ARG A 11 21.18 -4.02 46.77
N LEU A 12 21.94 -5.11 46.86
CA LEU A 12 22.20 -6.00 45.72
C LEU A 12 20.93 -6.68 45.21
N ALA A 13 20.08 -7.19 46.12
CA ALA A 13 18.80 -7.79 45.75
C ALA A 13 17.85 -6.79 45.07
N LEU A 14 17.82 -5.54 45.57
CA LEU A 14 17.03 -4.47 44.96
C LEU A 14 17.54 -4.11 43.55
N LEU A 15 18.86 -3.99 43.37
CA LEU A 15 19.46 -3.71 42.07
C LEU A 15 19.18 -4.82 41.04
N LEU A 16 19.27 -6.08 41.45
CA LEU A 16 18.94 -7.22 40.60
C LEU A 16 17.46 -7.23 40.22
N ALA A 17 16.56 -6.95 41.16
CA ALA A 17 15.13 -6.87 40.88
C ALA A 17 14.81 -5.74 39.88
N ILE A 18 15.46 -4.57 40.01
CA ILE A 18 15.31 -3.45 39.08
C ILE A 18 15.84 -3.83 37.70
N SER A 19 17.02 -4.44 37.60
CA SER A 19 17.59 -4.83 36.30
C SER A 19 16.72 -5.87 35.58
N ILE A 20 16.18 -6.85 36.31
CA ILE A 20 15.28 -7.85 35.74
C ILE A 20 13.98 -7.18 35.27
N GLY A 21 13.42 -6.27 36.09
CA GLY A 21 12.23 -5.50 35.71
C GLY A 21 12.43 -4.69 34.44
N CYS A 22 13.58 -4.00 34.30
CA CYS A 22 13.91 -3.26 33.09
C CYS A 22 14.05 -4.16 31.87
N ILE A 23 14.71 -5.32 31.99
CA ILE A 23 14.86 -6.28 30.88
C ILE A 23 13.50 -6.82 30.42
N VAL A 24 12.63 -7.19 31.36
CA VAL A 24 11.27 -7.68 31.04
C VAL A 24 10.44 -6.58 30.38
N LEU A 25 10.54 -5.34 30.86
CA LEU A 25 9.79 -4.22 30.27
C LEU A 25 10.28 -3.91 28.84
N THR A 26 11.60 -3.85 28.60
CA THR A 26 12.14 -3.54 27.27
C THR A 26 11.86 -4.65 26.27
N SER A 27 11.97 -5.91 26.68
CA SER A 27 11.62 -7.06 25.84
C SER A 27 10.13 -7.11 25.51
N LEU A 28 9.25 -6.82 26.46
CA LEU A 28 7.81 -6.75 26.20
C LEU A 28 7.46 -5.62 25.24
N THR A 29 8.06 -4.43 25.40
CA THR A 29 7.84 -3.31 24.47
C THR A 29 8.37 -3.62 23.07
N ALA A 30 9.53 -4.28 22.96
CA ALA A 30 10.08 -4.69 21.67
C ALA A 30 9.15 -5.68 20.97
N LEU A 31 8.61 -6.67 21.71
CA LEU A 31 7.66 -7.64 21.17
C LEU A 31 6.38 -6.97 20.64
N ILE A 32 5.81 -6.01 21.39
CA ILE A 32 4.62 -5.27 20.97
C ILE A 32 4.91 -4.44 19.71
N SER A 33 6.06 -3.76 19.65
CA SER A 33 6.45 -2.98 18.47
C SER A 33 6.68 -3.86 17.24
N LEU A 34 7.26 -5.06 17.40
CA LEU A 34 7.43 -6.02 16.31
C LEU A 34 6.08 -6.52 15.76
N LEU A 35 5.08 -6.70 16.62
CA LEU A 35 3.73 -7.09 16.20
C LEU A 35 2.97 -5.96 15.47
N ALA A 36 3.30 -4.69 15.73
CA ALA A 36 2.66 -3.55 15.05
C ALA A 36 3.20 -3.28 13.63
N VAL A 37 4.38 -3.80 13.29
CA VAL A 37 5.04 -3.56 11.99
C VAL A 37 4.47 -4.46 10.87
N SER A 38 3.70 -5.51 11.17
CA SER A 38 3.13 -6.41 10.16
C SER A 38 1.75 -5.96 9.62
N ALA A 39 1.57 -4.68 9.28
CA ALA A 39 0.27 -4.11 8.94
C ALA A 39 -0.02 -3.96 7.42
N GLY A 40 0.74 -4.58 6.54
CA GLY A 40 0.29 -4.90 5.18
C GLY A 40 -0.85 -5.92 5.25
N LEU A 41 -1.97 -5.61 4.61
CA LEU A 41 -3.08 -6.55 4.49
C LEU A 41 -2.62 -7.68 3.56
N PRO A 42 -2.63 -8.96 3.99
CA PRO A 42 -2.39 -10.04 3.05
C PRO A 42 -3.44 -9.96 1.93
N ASP A 43 -3.03 -10.19 0.68
CA ASP A 43 -3.86 -10.06 -0.54
C ASP A 43 -5.25 -10.68 -0.39
N THR A 44 -5.34 -11.82 0.31
CA THR A 44 -6.58 -12.54 0.56
C THR A 44 -7.58 -11.76 1.42
N GLU A 45 -7.11 -10.98 2.39
CA GLU A 45 -7.94 -10.11 3.24
C GLU A 45 -8.41 -8.88 2.47
N PHE A 46 -7.56 -8.31 1.60
CA PHE A 46 -7.96 -7.23 0.70
C PHE A 46 -9.06 -7.68 -0.25
N LEU A 47 -8.85 -8.79 -0.97
CA LEU A 47 -9.84 -9.37 -1.88
C LEU A 47 -11.13 -9.77 -1.14
N ARG A 48 -11.04 -10.20 0.13
CA ARG A 48 -12.22 -10.47 0.97
C ARG A 48 -13.01 -9.20 1.30
N ARG A 49 -12.34 -8.07 1.54
CA ARG A 49 -13.01 -6.79 1.80
C ARG A 49 -13.72 -6.25 0.56
N LEU A 50 -13.11 -6.43 -0.62
CA LEU A 50 -13.72 -6.12 -1.90
C LEU A 50 -15.02 -6.92 -2.17
N ASP A 51 -15.10 -8.14 -1.64
CA ASP A 51 -16.22 -9.06 -1.84
C ASP A 51 -17.55 -8.61 -1.17
N MET A 52 -17.51 -7.57 -0.33
CA MET A 52 -18.67 -7.01 0.40
C MET A 52 -19.63 -6.17 -0.48
N GLN A 53 -19.90 -6.63 -1.72
CA GLN A 53 -20.88 -6.09 -2.67
C GLN A 53 -20.63 -4.68 -3.23
N GLN A 54 -19.40 -4.15 -3.14
CA GLN A 54 -19.10 -2.88 -3.79
C GLN A 54 -18.87 -3.08 -5.29
N THR A 55 -19.64 -2.39 -6.13
CA THR A 55 -19.37 -2.31 -7.58
C THR A 55 -18.37 -1.20 -7.81
N GLY A 56 -17.23 -1.54 -8.41
CA GLY A 56 -16.15 -0.58 -8.64
C GLY A 56 -14.92 -1.23 -9.24
N ILE A 57 -14.04 -0.38 -9.74
CA ILE A 57 -12.67 -0.71 -10.16
C ILE A 57 -11.78 -0.67 -8.92
N PHE A 58 -10.83 -1.59 -8.82
CA PHE A 58 -9.82 -1.54 -7.78
C PHE A 58 -8.43 -1.65 -8.39
N TYR A 59 -7.45 -1.15 -7.66
CA TYR A 59 -6.04 -1.24 -7.99
C TYR A 59 -5.26 -1.78 -6.79
N MET A 60 -4.42 -2.77 -7.04
CA MET A 60 -3.59 -3.43 -6.06
C MET A 60 -2.12 -3.26 -6.46
N GLY A 61 -1.37 -2.51 -5.67
CA GLY A 61 0.01 -2.12 -5.94
C GLY A 61 1.01 -3.02 -5.24
N HIS A 62 1.71 -3.86 -6.00
CA HIS A 62 2.87 -4.60 -5.54
C HIS A 62 4.12 -3.72 -5.66
N ILE A 63 4.61 -3.22 -4.53
CA ILE A 63 5.91 -2.55 -4.47
C ILE A 63 6.96 -3.63 -4.75
N TYR A 64 7.79 -3.49 -5.79
CA TYR A 64 8.84 -4.48 -6.11
C TYR A 64 10.26 -3.94 -5.92
N ALA A 65 10.44 -2.61 -5.86
CA ALA A 65 11.71 -1.99 -5.54
C ALA A 65 11.51 -0.62 -4.88
N VAL A 66 12.35 -0.33 -3.88
CA VAL A 66 12.42 0.99 -3.23
C VAL A 66 13.86 1.46 -3.34
N ASP A 67 14.08 2.56 -4.05
CA ASP A 67 15.35 3.27 -4.08
C ASP A 67 15.21 4.58 -3.32
N VAL A 68 15.60 4.50 -2.06
CA VAL A 68 15.53 5.62 -1.13
C VAL A 68 16.52 6.73 -1.49
N THR A 69 17.64 6.38 -2.17
CA THR A 69 18.68 7.35 -2.57
C THR A 69 18.18 8.23 -3.71
N SER A 70 17.52 7.63 -4.70
CA SER A 70 16.90 8.36 -5.81
C SER A 70 15.46 8.81 -5.51
N ARG A 71 14.95 8.49 -4.31
CA ARG A 71 13.60 8.84 -3.83
C ARG A 71 12.50 8.29 -4.74
N LYS A 72 12.64 7.02 -5.11
CA LYS A 72 11.75 6.35 -6.05
C LYS A 72 11.24 5.05 -5.46
N VAL A 73 9.97 4.77 -5.73
CA VAL A 73 9.37 3.47 -5.48
C VAL A 73 8.77 2.94 -6.76
N HIS A 74 9.12 1.70 -7.09
CA HIS A 74 8.62 1.01 -8.27
C HIS A 74 7.50 0.07 -7.86
N VAL A 75 6.36 0.25 -8.51
CA VAL A 75 5.10 -0.40 -8.14
C VAL A 75 4.51 -1.04 -9.37
N SER A 76 4.15 -2.30 -9.25
CA SER A 76 3.33 -3.00 -10.22
C SER A 76 1.88 -2.96 -9.78
N TRP A 77 1.02 -2.35 -10.57
CA TRP A 77 -0.40 -2.20 -10.29
C TRP A 77 -1.20 -3.25 -11.03
N LEU A 78 -1.88 -4.11 -10.28
CA LEU A 78 -2.93 -4.99 -10.78
C LEU A 78 -4.28 -4.27 -10.71
N MET A 79 -4.94 -4.14 -11.85
CA MET A 79 -6.29 -3.61 -11.96
C MET A 79 -7.33 -4.73 -11.98
N GLY A 80 -8.47 -4.52 -11.34
CA GLY A 80 -9.62 -5.40 -11.48
C GLY A 80 -10.95 -4.69 -11.21
N ALA A 81 -12.03 -5.45 -11.31
CA ALA A 81 -13.38 -4.96 -11.05
C ALA A 81 -14.19 -5.97 -10.23
N CYS A 82 -15.12 -5.44 -9.42
CA CYS A 82 -16.08 -6.20 -8.65
C CYS A 82 -17.51 -5.77 -9.03
N GLY A 83 -18.50 -6.62 -8.73
CA GLY A 83 -19.92 -6.31 -9.00
C GLY A 83 -20.28 -6.26 -10.49
N LEU A 84 -21.02 -5.24 -10.91
CA LEU A 84 -21.54 -5.11 -12.29
C LEU A 84 -20.46 -4.78 -13.33
N LEU A 85 -19.33 -4.21 -12.90
CA LEU A 85 -18.20 -3.88 -13.78
C LEU A 85 -17.29 -5.08 -14.04
N ARG A 86 -17.56 -6.25 -13.45
CA ARG A 86 -16.77 -7.46 -13.66
C ARG A 86 -17.22 -8.22 -14.90
N LEU A 87 -16.25 -8.75 -15.64
CA LEU A 87 -16.45 -9.70 -16.73
C LEU A 87 -16.92 -11.05 -16.19
N GLN A 88 -18.18 -11.38 -16.47
CA GLN A 88 -18.83 -12.61 -15.98
C GLN A 88 -18.25 -13.88 -16.62
N SER A 89 -17.74 -13.78 -17.84
CA SER A 89 -17.17 -14.90 -18.59
C SER A 89 -15.68 -15.13 -18.32
N ALA A 90 -15.11 -14.51 -17.28
CA ALA A 90 -13.70 -14.62 -16.93
C ALA A 90 -13.51 -15.32 -15.59
N ALA A 91 -12.33 -15.93 -15.43
CA ALA A 91 -11.91 -16.48 -14.15
C ALA A 91 -11.90 -15.40 -13.06
N LEU A 92 -12.30 -15.81 -11.86
CA LEU A 92 -12.31 -14.98 -10.67
C LEU A 92 -10.91 -14.91 -10.05
N TYR A 93 -10.57 -13.78 -9.46
CA TYR A 93 -9.34 -13.66 -8.68
C TYR A 93 -9.50 -14.39 -7.35
N ASP A 94 -8.65 -15.40 -7.12
CA ASP A 94 -8.60 -16.23 -5.91
C ASP A 94 -9.98 -16.77 -5.45
N GLY A 95 -10.84 -17.10 -6.41
CA GLY A 95 -12.19 -17.62 -6.14
C GLY A 95 -13.18 -16.62 -5.52
N LYS A 96 -12.88 -15.31 -5.53
CA LYS A 96 -13.74 -14.22 -4.99
C LYS A 96 -14.59 -13.56 -6.08
N ARG A 97 -15.56 -12.70 -5.75
CA ARG A 97 -16.46 -12.09 -6.76
C ARG A 97 -15.82 -10.97 -7.61
N CYS A 98 -14.51 -10.83 -7.57
CA CYS A 98 -13.75 -9.84 -8.33
C CYS A 98 -12.95 -10.52 -9.46
N GLY A 99 -12.70 -9.78 -10.53
CA GLY A 99 -12.01 -10.29 -11.71
C GLY A 99 -11.73 -9.19 -12.72
N PRO A 100 -11.43 -9.54 -13.98
CA PRO A 100 -11.19 -8.55 -15.03
C PRO A 100 -12.42 -7.67 -15.26
N PRO A 101 -12.26 -6.38 -15.62
CA PRO A 101 -13.38 -5.53 -15.97
C PRO A 101 -14.11 -5.95 -17.25
N ASN A 102 -15.39 -5.63 -17.37
CA ASN A 102 -16.21 -5.89 -18.57
C ASN A 102 -16.35 -4.67 -19.50
N VAL A 103 -15.76 -3.54 -19.14
CA VAL A 103 -15.74 -2.29 -19.92
C VAL A 103 -14.29 -1.93 -20.25
N PRO A 104 -14.05 -1.22 -21.37
CA PRO A 104 -12.72 -0.68 -21.65
C PRO A 104 -12.42 0.48 -20.69
N ILE A 105 -11.19 0.56 -20.20
CA ILE A 105 -10.79 1.50 -19.13
C ILE A 105 -9.51 2.21 -19.52
N ASP A 106 -9.54 3.54 -19.45
CA ASP A 106 -8.36 4.37 -19.41
C ASP A 106 -8.11 4.81 -17.97
N THR A 107 -6.95 4.43 -17.44
CA THR A 107 -6.50 4.80 -16.10
C THR A 107 -5.55 5.97 -16.19
N TYR A 108 -5.93 7.05 -15.53
CA TYR A 108 -5.14 8.25 -15.42
C TYR A 108 -4.56 8.34 -14.02
N ILE A 109 -3.28 8.69 -13.95
CA ILE A 109 -2.57 8.88 -12.69
C ILE A 109 -1.91 10.25 -12.72
N ASN A 110 -2.23 11.07 -11.71
CA ASN A 110 -1.80 12.46 -11.62
C ASN A 110 -2.11 13.26 -12.91
N GLY A 111 -3.26 12.97 -13.54
CA GLY A 111 -3.73 13.65 -14.76
C GLY A 111 -3.21 13.09 -16.09
N ASN A 112 -2.29 12.13 -16.07
CA ASN A 112 -1.71 11.55 -17.29
C ASN A 112 -2.24 10.13 -17.52
N LEU A 113 -2.56 9.79 -18.78
CA LEU A 113 -2.90 8.43 -19.16
C LEU A 113 -1.69 7.52 -18.91
N GLN A 114 -1.84 6.54 -18.02
CA GLN A 114 -0.79 5.57 -17.69
C GLN A 114 -1.08 4.18 -18.24
N PHE A 115 -2.35 3.81 -18.30
CA PHE A 115 -2.75 2.46 -18.68
C PHE A 115 -4.09 2.48 -19.40
N SER A 116 -4.22 1.65 -20.43
CA SER A 116 -5.46 1.46 -21.18
C SER A 116 -5.75 -0.04 -21.29
N TYR A 117 -7.00 -0.40 -21.09
CA TYR A 117 -7.50 -1.76 -21.05
C TYR A 117 -8.71 -1.91 -21.97
N ASP A 118 -8.74 -2.98 -22.76
CA ASP A 118 -9.88 -3.34 -23.60
C ASP A 118 -10.26 -4.83 -23.40
N PRO A 119 -11.42 -5.14 -22.81
CA PRO A 119 -11.85 -6.51 -22.57
C PRO A 119 -12.16 -7.29 -23.85
N THR A 120 -12.36 -6.62 -24.99
CA THR A 120 -12.62 -7.29 -26.27
C THR A 120 -11.38 -7.96 -26.86
N ASN A 121 -10.19 -7.53 -26.42
CA ASN A 121 -8.91 -8.06 -26.87
C ASN A 121 -8.39 -9.24 -26.01
N LEU A 122 -9.16 -9.69 -25.02
CA LEU A 122 -8.78 -10.84 -24.18
C LEU A 122 -8.84 -12.15 -25.00
N LYS A 123 -7.68 -12.64 -25.42
CA LYS A 123 -7.52 -13.80 -26.31
C LYS A 123 -6.43 -14.78 -25.83
N PRO A 124 -6.57 -15.29 -24.60
CA PRO A 124 -6.80 -16.73 -24.59
C PRO A 124 -8.13 -17.07 -23.92
N ARG A 125 -8.88 -17.98 -24.54
CA ARG A 125 -10.07 -18.61 -23.96
C ARG A 125 -9.80 -20.08 -23.74
N ASP A 126 -10.35 -20.62 -22.67
CA ASP A 126 -10.32 -22.05 -22.39
C ASP A 126 -11.10 -22.78 -23.49
N PRO A 127 -10.52 -23.78 -24.17
CA PRO A 127 -11.18 -24.47 -25.28
C PRO A 127 -12.37 -25.34 -24.84
N VAL A 128 -12.46 -25.71 -23.56
CA VAL A 128 -13.53 -26.54 -22.99
C VAL A 128 -14.65 -25.67 -22.43
N THR A 129 -14.30 -24.67 -21.62
CA THR A 129 -15.29 -23.83 -20.91
C THR A 129 -15.66 -22.56 -21.68
N ASN A 130 -14.90 -22.19 -22.71
CA ASN A 130 -14.97 -20.92 -23.44
C ASN A 130 -14.86 -19.68 -22.54
N MET A 131 -14.38 -19.86 -21.30
CA MET A 131 -14.11 -18.76 -20.39
C MET A 131 -12.81 -18.07 -20.77
N THR A 132 -12.74 -16.76 -20.54
CA THR A 132 -11.50 -16.01 -20.70
C THR A 132 -10.48 -16.51 -19.68
N ILE A 133 -9.32 -16.94 -20.17
CA ILE A 133 -8.18 -17.31 -19.34
C ILE A 133 -7.60 -16.03 -18.77
N TYR A 134 -7.45 -16.00 -17.45
CA TYR A 134 -6.81 -14.89 -16.78
C TYR A 134 -5.32 -14.84 -17.15
N VAL A 135 -4.89 -13.70 -17.70
CA VAL A 135 -3.49 -13.39 -17.97
C VAL A 135 -3.18 -12.10 -17.23
N GLN A 136 -2.41 -12.20 -16.15
CA GLN A 136 -2.07 -11.08 -15.27
C GLN A 136 -1.45 -9.90 -16.04
N ALA A 137 -0.59 -10.18 -17.02
CA ALA A 137 0.04 -9.16 -17.86
C ALA A 137 -0.95 -8.28 -18.68
N LEU A 138 -2.23 -8.66 -18.80
CA LEU A 138 -3.24 -7.87 -19.51
C LEU A 138 -3.94 -6.84 -18.61
N VAL A 139 -3.77 -6.96 -17.30
CA VAL A 139 -4.40 -6.10 -16.29
C VAL A 139 -3.38 -5.51 -15.32
N GLU A 140 -2.10 -5.71 -15.60
CA GLU A 140 -0.99 -5.23 -14.80
C GLU A 140 -0.22 -4.14 -15.57
N PHE A 141 0.15 -3.07 -14.88
CA PHE A 141 1.05 -2.05 -15.39
C PHE A 141 2.04 -1.62 -14.32
N GLN A 142 3.25 -1.24 -14.74
CA GLN A 142 4.31 -0.83 -13.84
C GLN A 142 4.46 0.68 -13.88
N MET A 143 4.66 1.30 -12.72
CA MET A 143 4.99 2.71 -12.64
C MET A 143 5.99 3.02 -11.54
N GLU A 144 6.64 4.17 -11.69
CA GLU A 144 7.49 4.77 -10.67
C GLU A 144 6.73 5.89 -9.97
N HIS A 145 6.79 5.92 -8.63
CA HIS A 145 6.34 7.06 -7.84
C HIS A 145 7.53 7.73 -7.17
N ILE A 146 7.45 9.05 -7.04
CA ILE A 146 8.45 9.86 -6.35
C ILE A 146 8.09 9.92 -4.87
N LEU A 147 9.10 9.68 -4.02
CA LEU A 147 9.01 9.77 -2.57
C LEU A 147 9.37 11.18 -2.12
N ASP A 148 8.47 11.80 -1.37
CA ASP A 148 8.75 12.95 -0.54
C ASP A 148 9.40 12.49 0.78
N ILE A 149 10.33 13.27 1.31
CA ILE A 149 11.02 12.97 2.55
C ILE A 149 10.50 13.89 3.64
N GLU A 150 9.73 13.34 4.56
CA GLU A 150 9.36 14.03 5.78
C GLU A 150 10.50 13.79 6.79
N THR A 151 11.32 14.82 6.99
CA THR A 151 12.40 14.79 7.98
C THR A 151 11.81 15.08 9.35
N VAL A 152 12.15 14.26 10.34
CA VAL A 152 11.90 14.61 11.74
C VAL A 152 12.78 15.83 12.04
N GLN A 153 12.19 17.01 12.11
CA GLN A 153 12.86 18.17 12.68
C GLN A 153 13.15 17.85 14.14
N LEU A 154 14.38 17.44 14.43
CA LEU A 154 14.92 17.42 15.79
C LEU A 154 15.11 18.88 16.23
N SER A 155 14.01 19.55 16.57
CA SER A 155 14.01 20.92 17.07
C SER A 155 14.53 20.94 18.51
N SER A 156 15.80 21.25 18.70
CA SER A 156 16.29 21.94 19.91
C SER A 156 17.67 22.58 19.76
N ILE A 157 18.35 22.43 18.63
CA ILE A 157 19.62 23.12 18.37
C ILE A 157 19.47 23.86 17.04
N GLU A 158 19.01 25.11 17.15
CA GLU A 158 19.15 26.12 16.10
C GLU A 158 20.62 26.14 15.61
N ASP A 159 20.84 26.36 14.31
CA ASP A 159 22.14 26.57 13.64
C ASP A 159 22.92 25.39 13.06
N HIS A 160 22.39 24.17 13.05
CA HIS A 160 22.89 23.17 12.11
C HIS A 160 21.83 22.87 11.07
N ALA A 161 21.88 23.64 9.98
CA ALA A 161 21.46 23.21 8.67
C ALA A 161 22.26 21.96 8.28
N PHE A 162 21.95 20.83 8.93
CA PHE A 162 22.24 19.53 8.37
C PHE A 162 21.64 19.59 6.98
N ASN A 163 22.49 19.48 5.96
CA ASN A 163 22.05 19.13 4.62
C ASN A 163 21.10 17.95 4.80
N GLN A 164 19.79 18.19 4.76
CA GLN A 164 18.70 17.26 5.07
C GLN A 164 18.57 16.21 3.96
N LEU A 165 19.70 15.75 3.43
CA LEU A 165 19.74 15.02 2.18
C LEU A 165 19.19 13.62 2.36
N TYR A 166 19.39 12.98 3.52
CA TYR A 166 18.96 11.59 3.76
C TYR A 166 19.38 11.12 5.16
N PHE A 167 18.48 10.60 6.00
CA PHE A 167 18.81 9.89 7.25
C PHE A 167 18.00 8.59 7.40
N TYR A 168 18.18 7.67 6.45
CA TYR A 168 17.66 6.31 6.55
C TYR A 168 18.31 5.53 7.70
N PRO A 169 17.56 4.72 8.49
CA PRO A 169 16.14 4.37 8.36
C PRO A 169 15.16 5.22 9.19
N PHE A 170 15.55 6.44 9.59
CA PHE A 170 14.77 7.24 10.56
C PHE A 170 13.88 8.31 9.93
N ASN A 171 14.05 8.60 8.63
CA ASN A 171 13.13 9.44 7.88
C ASN A 171 11.82 8.72 7.57
N HIS A 172 10.74 9.49 7.45
CA HIS A 172 9.49 9.03 6.88
C HIS A 172 9.45 9.36 5.40
N TYR A 173 9.12 8.38 4.57
CA TYR A 173 8.98 8.60 3.13
C TYR A 173 7.51 8.56 2.74
N ARG A 174 7.08 9.50 1.91
CA ARG A 174 5.68 9.63 1.52
C ARG A 174 5.55 9.74 0.00
N ALA A 175 4.76 8.88 -0.63
CA ALA A 175 4.28 9.10 -1.99
C ALA A 175 2.79 9.42 -1.97
N VAL A 176 2.36 10.39 -2.77
CA VAL A 176 0.95 10.73 -2.97
C VAL A 176 0.62 10.56 -4.43
N THR A 177 -0.45 9.81 -4.71
CA THR A 177 -0.88 9.54 -6.08
C THR A 177 -2.39 9.63 -6.17
N ASN A 178 -2.88 10.23 -7.25
CA ASN A 178 -4.31 10.36 -7.55
C ASN A 178 -4.63 9.55 -8.80
N PHE A 179 -5.58 8.62 -8.69
CA PHE A 179 -6.08 7.79 -9.77
C PHE A 179 -7.48 8.24 -10.14
N PHE A 180 -7.78 8.23 -11.42
CA PHE A 180 -9.16 8.21 -11.90
C PHE A 180 -9.27 7.28 -13.11
N ALA A 181 -10.42 6.66 -13.25
CA ALA A 181 -10.70 5.69 -14.29
C ALA A 181 -11.84 6.21 -15.16
N ILE A 182 -11.64 6.14 -16.47
CA ILE A 182 -12.63 6.59 -17.46
C ILE A 182 -12.91 5.43 -18.40
N ASN A 183 -14.18 5.25 -18.78
CA ASN A 183 -14.52 4.32 -19.82
C ASN A 183 -14.02 4.86 -21.18
N ALA A 184 -13.07 4.15 -21.79
CA ALA A 184 -12.40 4.60 -23.00
C ALA A 184 -13.34 4.75 -24.21
N LYS A 185 -14.55 4.17 -24.15
CA LYS A 185 -15.53 4.21 -25.25
C LYS A 185 -16.43 5.44 -25.20
N ASP A 186 -16.89 5.84 -24.02
CA ASP A 186 -17.91 6.88 -23.84
C ASP A 186 -17.47 8.04 -22.93
N ASN A 187 -16.22 8.00 -22.44
CA ASN A 187 -15.64 8.96 -21.51
C ASN A 187 -16.39 9.10 -20.17
N ALA A 188 -17.18 8.10 -19.77
CA ALA A 188 -17.84 8.10 -18.47
C ALA A 188 -16.86 7.82 -17.32
N SER A 189 -17.04 8.53 -16.20
CA SER A 189 -16.32 8.26 -14.94
C SER A 189 -16.66 6.85 -14.44
N LEU A 190 -15.63 6.07 -14.09
CA LEU A 190 -15.79 4.74 -13.49
C LEU A 190 -15.45 4.82 -11.99
N PRO A 191 -16.33 4.30 -11.11
CA PRO A 191 -16.08 4.38 -9.67
C PRO A 191 -14.90 3.48 -9.28
N ILE A 192 -13.93 4.06 -8.58
CA ILE A 192 -12.84 3.32 -7.95
C ILE A 192 -13.26 3.00 -6.51
N SER A 193 -13.28 1.72 -6.14
CA SER A 193 -13.63 1.28 -4.79
C SER A 193 -12.42 1.28 -3.86
N HIS A 194 -11.25 0.87 -4.36
CA HIS A 194 -10.03 0.72 -3.56
C HIS A 194 -8.74 0.94 -4.36
N LEU A 195 -7.70 1.44 -3.69
CA LEU A 195 -6.38 1.71 -4.25
C LEU A 195 -5.30 1.45 -3.19
N VAL A 196 -4.84 0.20 -3.10
CA VAL A 196 -4.02 -0.27 -1.97
C VAL A 196 -2.60 -0.64 -2.41
N PHE A 197 -1.61 -0.49 -1.53
CA PHE A 197 -0.31 -1.17 -1.67
C PHE A 197 -0.29 -2.40 -0.76
N THR A 198 0.00 -3.58 -1.31
CA THR A 198 -0.17 -4.87 -0.60
C THR A 198 1.14 -5.48 -0.07
N ASP A 199 2.27 -5.14 -0.67
CA ASP A 199 3.52 -5.89 -0.46
C ASP A 199 4.55 -5.22 0.43
N PHE A 200 5.26 -6.03 1.21
CA PHE A 200 6.40 -5.62 2.03
C PHE A 200 7.71 -5.90 1.29
N ILE A 201 8.58 -4.90 1.17
CA ILE A 201 9.90 -5.07 0.55
C ILE A 201 10.97 -4.36 1.35
N ASN A 202 12.17 -4.97 1.40
CA ASN A 202 13.39 -4.37 1.93
C ASN A 202 13.26 -3.82 3.36
N ASN A 203 12.52 -4.53 4.24
CA ASN A 203 12.22 -4.11 5.62
C ASN A 203 11.33 -2.85 5.74
N PHE A 204 10.76 -2.37 4.63
CA PHE A 204 9.71 -1.36 4.68
C PHE A 204 8.36 -2.01 4.92
N ALA A 205 7.58 -1.40 5.81
CA ALA A 205 6.19 -1.77 6.08
C ALA A 205 5.29 -0.66 5.55
N PRO A 206 4.89 -0.70 4.26
CA PRO A 206 4.12 0.36 3.67
C PRO A 206 2.79 0.52 4.40
N GLN A 207 2.48 1.74 4.80
CA GLN A 207 1.16 2.12 5.25
C GLN A 207 0.45 2.87 4.14
N THR A 208 -0.71 2.36 3.75
CA THR A 208 -1.55 3.00 2.75
C THR A 208 -2.68 3.74 3.43
N ILE A 209 -2.83 5.03 3.12
CA ILE A 209 -4.01 5.81 3.48
C ILE A 209 -4.74 6.15 2.20
N GLU A 210 -5.96 5.65 2.07
CA GLU A 210 -6.78 5.82 0.88
C GLU A 210 -8.01 6.67 1.20
N HIS A 211 -8.39 7.53 0.26
CA HIS A 211 -9.63 8.29 0.37
C HIS A 211 -10.22 8.58 -1.02
N PRO A 212 -11.55 8.46 -1.16
CA PRO A 212 -12.26 8.98 -2.32
C PRO A 212 -12.03 10.49 -2.44
N SER A 213 -11.82 10.95 -3.67
CA SER A 213 -11.65 12.36 -3.99
C SER A 213 -12.30 12.68 -5.33
N CYS A 214 -12.28 13.95 -5.75
CA CYS A 214 -12.80 14.35 -7.05
C CYS A 214 -11.78 15.23 -7.76
N THR A 215 -11.60 15.01 -9.06
CA THR A 215 -10.69 15.79 -9.91
C THR A 215 -11.42 16.35 -11.12
N VAL A 216 -10.87 17.41 -11.72
CA VAL A 216 -11.40 18.00 -12.95
C VAL A 216 -10.63 17.43 -14.13
N PHE A 217 -11.34 16.75 -15.03
CA PHE A 217 -10.79 16.23 -16.27
C PHE A 217 -11.63 16.73 -17.44
N ASN A 218 -10.98 17.39 -18.42
CA ASN A 218 -11.65 18.00 -19.57
C ASN A 218 -12.86 18.89 -19.23
N GLY A 219 -12.79 19.60 -18.09
CA GLY A 219 -13.85 20.50 -17.63
C GLY A 219 -15.02 19.82 -16.92
N ALA A 220 -14.98 18.50 -16.71
CA ALA A 220 -15.96 17.74 -15.94
C ALA A 220 -15.35 17.21 -14.63
N PHE A 221 -16.19 17.08 -13.60
CA PHE A 221 -15.81 16.40 -12.36
C PHE A 221 -15.83 14.88 -12.57
N VAL A 222 -14.74 14.23 -12.18
CA VAL A 222 -14.54 12.78 -12.29
C VAL A 222 -14.25 12.21 -10.91
N ASP A 223 -14.80 11.04 -10.62
CA ASP A 223 -14.50 10.31 -9.39
C ASP A 223 -13.04 9.89 -9.41
N SER A 224 -12.31 10.25 -8.37
CA SER A 224 -10.91 9.90 -8.23
C SER A 224 -10.67 9.24 -6.88
N PHE A 225 -9.54 8.57 -6.76
CA PHE A 225 -9.10 7.95 -5.53
C PHE A 225 -7.66 8.40 -5.27
N THR A 226 -7.42 8.95 -4.10
CA THR A 226 -6.08 9.37 -3.72
C THR A 226 -5.53 8.41 -2.69
N SER A 227 -4.33 7.91 -2.96
CA SER A 227 -3.60 7.00 -2.09
C SER A 227 -2.30 7.64 -1.64
N ILE A 228 -2.03 7.52 -0.35
CA ILE A 228 -0.81 7.99 0.30
C ILE A 228 -0.07 6.76 0.79
N LEU A 229 1.09 6.51 0.20
CA LEU A 229 2.04 5.52 0.66
C LEU A 229 2.97 6.16 1.69
N ARG A 230 3.12 5.53 2.85
CA ARG A 230 4.16 5.87 3.84
C ARG A 230 5.08 4.67 4.02
N LEU A 231 6.39 4.89 3.89
CA LEU A 231 7.43 3.88 4.12
C LEU A 231 8.24 4.23 5.38
#